data_AF-A0A940B679-F1
#
_entry.id   AF-A0A940B679-F1
#
_cell.length_a   1.000
_cell.length_b   1.000
_cell.length_c   1.000
_cell.angle_alpha   90.00
_cell.angle_beta   90.00
_cell.angle_gamma   90.00
#
_symmetry.space_group_name_H-M   'P 1'
#
loop_
_entity.id
_entity.type
_entity.pdbx_description
1 polymer ?
#
loop_
_entity_poly.entity_id
_entity_poly.type
_entity_poly.pdbx_seq_one_letter_code
_entity_poly.pdbx_strand_id
1 'polypeptide(L)'
;MENTIPITGRIAIVDDVANQALPLMQVLSKNNIPYTFYDGNDSESFPEKPENDIRILFLDLNLLGNKVQNPKEIRSSLINTLRHLLSPENYPYVLILWSRQEHEYKYVVEDIFKNELKDRAPISIMPYVKSDFFPNFADEIDNTIDKQRILDELKKILAEVPAYSYLLQWENHIHNSADASIREIFHSCQAQDNWSDNANYILESFAHSYLEQHYKEASLEERAKASLLFLNDVFYDTLEANVVNSTIENVTELQIINPENKSDVRTKINYSLLMSKVNTSINQPGCVFTSTDSNVECIKCSNTLLNDCLKTEDIRDQVKEQFQDISKKEAKQYYGTLLQERRSAIKTTMLPCGVVVTPACDYAQNKAKYDRVVQGVIIDSHYEQFIDKKSEAIYVSPSFNDGSQERILVLNYRYFITQLLDKESNLNPLFRLRNSILSEIQSKLARHINRQGIMNL
;
A
#
# COMPACT_ATOMS: atom_id res chain seq x y z
N MET A 1 -16.90 -9.64 21.61
CA MET A 1 -15.85 -8.64 21.86
C MET A 1 -14.74 -8.94 20.88
N GLU A 2 -14.52 -8.05 19.92
CA GLU A 2 -13.46 -8.23 18.93
C GLU A 2 -12.10 -7.94 19.55
N ASN A 3 -11.13 -8.79 19.27
CA ASN A 3 -9.81 -8.72 19.87
C ASN A 3 -8.96 -7.71 19.09
N THR A 4 -8.38 -6.73 19.77
CA THR A 4 -7.38 -5.81 19.19
C THR A 4 -5.98 -6.42 19.14
N ILE A 5 -5.77 -7.51 19.87
CA ILE A 5 -4.49 -8.24 19.90
C ILE A 5 -4.40 -9.09 18.62
N PRO A 6 -3.22 -9.14 17.95
CA PRO A 6 -3.06 -9.93 16.72
C PRO A 6 -3.37 -11.41 16.94
N ILE A 7 -4.16 -12.00 16.04
CA ILE A 7 -4.48 -13.45 16.06
C ILE A 7 -3.65 -14.26 15.06
N THR A 8 -2.69 -13.62 14.38
CA THR A 8 -1.95 -14.18 13.22
C THR A 8 -0.49 -14.56 13.52
N GLY A 9 -0.10 -14.67 14.80
CA GLY A 9 1.26 -15.07 15.18
C GLY A 9 2.29 -13.94 15.16
N ARG A 10 1.82 -12.69 15.10
CA ARG A 10 2.65 -11.47 15.01
C ARG A 10 3.13 -10.94 16.36
N ILE A 11 3.25 -11.84 17.33
CA ILE A 11 3.69 -11.53 18.70
C ILE A 11 5.00 -12.27 18.95
N ALA A 12 6.05 -11.53 19.29
CA ALA A 12 7.34 -12.08 19.65
C ALA A 12 7.59 -11.87 21.15
N ILE A 13 8.17 -12.88 21.80
CA ILE A 13 8.60 -12.81 23.21
C ILE A 13 10.08 -13.16 23.25
N VAL A 14 10.89 -12.28 23.82
CA VAL A 14 12.31 -12.50 24.05
C VAL A 14 12.56 -12.49 25.55
N ASP A 15 13.02 -13.61 26.08
CA ASP A 15 13.37 -13.78 27.49
C ASP A 15 14.55 -14.78 27.58
N ASP A 16 15.43 -14.60 28.55
CA ASP A 16 16.60 -15.46 28.74
C ASP A 16 16.30 -16.66 29.66
N VAL A 17 15.16 -16.62 30.35
CA VAL A 17 14.65 -17.68 31.23
C VAL A 17 13.21 -18.01 30.83
N ALA A 18 13.03 -19.09 30.06
CA ALA A 18 11.71 -19.52 29.58
C ALA A 18 10.62 -19.60 30.68
N ASN A 19 10.96 -20.00 31.90
CA ASN A 19 10.03 -20.05 33.02
C ASN A 19 9.49 -18.67 33.45
N GLN A 20 10.22 -17.57 33.19
CA GLN A 20 9.75 -16.22 33.46
C GLN A 20 8.75 -15.73 32.39
N ALA A 21 8.87 -16.21 31.16
CA ALA A 21 7.94 -15.95 30.07
C ALA A 21 6.73 -16.90 30.07
N LEU A 22 6.86 -18.10 30.66
CA LEU A 22 5.85 -19.15 30.65
C LEU A 22 4.44 -18.68 31.08
N PRO A 23 4.28 -17.83 32.11
CA PRO A 23 2.95 -17.36 32.48
C PRO A 23 2.28 -16.52 31.38
N LEU A 24 3.05 -15.65 30.69
CA LEU A 24 2.57 -14.89 29.55
C LEU A 24 2.21 -15.81 28.37
N MET A 25 3.10 -16.76 28.06
CA MET A 25 2.90 -17.79 27.03
C MET A 25 1.60 -18.57 27.27
N GLN A 26 1.34 -19.00 28.50
CA GLN A 26 0.11 -19.72 28.87
C GLN A 26 -1.14 -18.86 28.72
N VAL A 27 -1.06 -17.56 29.06
CA VAL A 27 -2.19 -16.61 28.86
C VAL A 27 -2.52 -16.47 27.38
N LEU A 28 -1.51 -16.27 26.53
CA LEU A 28 -1.71 -16.16 25.08
C LEU A 28 -2.27 -17.47 24.49
N SER A 29 -1.66 -18.61 24.82
CA SER A 29 -2.13 -19.93 24.35
C SER A 29 -3.57 -20.24 24.77
N LYS A 30 -3.95 -19.95 26.02
CA LYS A 30 -5.32 -20.17 26.52
C LYS A 30 -6.36 -19.36 25.73
N ASN A 31 -5.96 -18.24 25.14
CA ASN A 31 -6.83 -17.36 24.37
C ASN A 31 -6.68 -17.55 22.85
N ASN A 32 -6.02 -18.63 22.41
CA ASN A 32 -5.74 -18.92 21.00
C ASN A 32 -4.98 -17.77 20.29
N ILE A 33 -4.15 -17.04 21.03
CA ILE A 33 -3.30 -15.98 20.49
C ILE A 33 -1.93 -16.60 20.19
N PRO A 34 -1.53 -16.70 18.90
CA PRO A 34 -0.25 -17.30 18.56
C PRO A 34 0.90 -16.33 18.84
N TYR A 35 2.05 -16.88 19.22
CA TYR A 35 3.28 -16.13 19.49
C TYR A 35 4.51 -16.96 19.12
N THR A 36 5.64 -16.28 18.92
CA THR A 36 6.96 -16.89 18.80
C THR A 36 7.81 -16.52 20.00
N PHE A 37 8.44 -17.52 20.62
CA PHE A 37 9.38 -17.33 21.73
C PHE A 37 10.83 -17.45 21.22
N TYR A 38 11.67 -16.52 21.64
CA TYR A 38 13.10 -16.49 21.38
C TYR A 38 13.86 -16.51 22.70
N ASP A 39 14.83 -17.41 22.83
CA ASP A 39 15.71 -17.48 23.98
C ASP A 39 16.83 -16.45 23.80
N GLY A 40 16.85 -15.43 24.66
CA GLY A 40 17.84 -14.35 24.61
C GLY A 40 19.29 -14.79 24.78
N ASN A 41 19.54 -15.99 25.34
CA ASN A 41 20.87 -16.57 25.52
C ASN A 41 21.29 -17.48 24.36
N ASP A 42 20.36 -17.90 23.51
CA ASP A 42 20.62 -18.84 22.42
C ASP A 42 20.46 -18.16 21.06
N SER A 43 21.58 -17.92 20.39
CA SER A 43 21.60 -17.33 19.05
C SER A 43 20.90 -18.22 18.00
N GLU A 44 20.83 -19.53 18.21
CA GLU A 44 20.12 -20.44 17.29
C GLU A 44 18.60 -20.34 17.43
N SER A 45 18.10 -19.75 18.52
CA SER A 45 16.66 -19.50 18.68
C SER A 45 16.15 -18.43 17.72
N PHE A 46 17.02 -17.51 17.30
CA PHE A 46 16.68 -16.40 16.41
C PHE A 46 16.58 -16.86 14.95
N PRO A 47 15.76 -16.18 14.12
CA PRO A 47 15.63 -16.52 12.72
C PRO A 47 16.95 -16.23 11.97
N GLU A 48 17.25 -17.02 10.92
CA GLU A 48 18.43 -16.81 10.07
C GLU A 48 18.45 -15.41 9.43
N LYS A 49 17.27 -14.83 9.22
CA LYS A 49 17.08 -13.47 8.72
C LYS A 49 16.09 -12.74 9.64
N PRO A 50 16.33 -11.46 9.97
CA PRO A 50 15.42 -10.70 10.82
C PRO A 50 14.01 -10.64 10.24
N GLU A 51 13.01 -10.73 11.11
CA GLU A 51 11.59 -10.79 10.75
C GLU A 51 11.03 -9.40 10.39
N ASN A 52 10.02 -9.40 9.51
CA ASN A 52 9.25 -8.21 9.11
C ASN A 52 7.81 -8.18 9.66
N ASP A 53 7.40 -9.23 10.37
CA ASP A 53 5.98 -9.47 10.70
C ASP A 53 5.66 -9.36 12.20
N ILE A 54 6.51 -8.71 12.99
CA ILE A 54 6.26 -8.49 14.42
C ILE A 54 5.39 -7.24 14.60
N ARG A 55 4.29 -7.35 15.34
CA ARG A 55 3.38 -6.26 15.72
C ARG A 55 3.45 -5.93 17.20
N ILE A 56 3.69 -6.93 18.04
CA ILE A 56 3.94 -6.74 19.47
C ILE A 56 5.20 -7.51 19.84
N LEU A 57 6.18 -6.81 20.41
CA LEU A 57 7.42 -7.41 20.93
C LEU A 57 7.45 -7.28 22.45
N PHE A 58 7.46 -8.41 23.16
CA PHE A 58 7.82 -8.46 24.57
C PHE A 58 9.32 -8.70 24.70
N LEU A 59 10.02 -7.79 25.37
CA LEU A 59 11.47 -7.83 25.50
C LEU A 59 11.87 -7.78 26.96
N ASP A 60 12.49 -8.85 27.46
CA ASP A 60 13.23 -8.76 28.70
C ASP A 60 14.51 -7.95 28.49
N LEU A 61 14.80 -7.10 29.47
CA LEU A 61 16.00 -6.27 29.50
C LEU A 61 17.21 -7.03 30.04
N ASN A 62 16.96 -8.09 30.82
CA ASN A 62 18.02 -8.84 31.48
C ASN A 62 18.46 -10.09 30.72
N LEU A 63 18.92 -9.92 29.48
CA LEU A 63 19.28 -11.05 28.61
C LEU A 63 20.63 -11.72 28.92
N LEU A 64 21.28 -11.35 30.02
CA LEU A 64 22.60 -11.90 30.42
C LEU A 64 22.58 -12.45 31.86
N GLY A 65 21.39 -12.83 32.37
CA GLY A 65 21.18 -13.45 33.68
C GLY A 65 21.03 -12.49 34.86
N ASN A 66 20.59 -13.00 36.02
CA ASN A 66 20.09 -12.26 37.22
C ASN A 66 21.08 -11.35 38.00
N LYS A 67 22.08 -10.73 37.37
CA LYS A 67 22.99 -9.76 38.03
C LYS A 67 22.60 -8.32 37.68
N VAL A 68 22.82 -7.38 38.60
CA VAL A 68 22.76 -5.94 38.30
C VAL A 68 23.88 -5.62 37.31
N GLN A 69 23.50 -5.38 36.05
CA GLN A 69 24.44 -5.13 34.96
C GLN A 69 24.66 -3.64 34.74
N ASN A 70 25.84 -3.28 34.23
CA ASN A 70 26.09 -1.90 33.84
C ASN A 70 25.26 -1.56 32.58
N PRO A 71 24.66 -0.37 32.48
CA PRO A 71 23.96 0.10 31.27
C PRO A 71 24.67 -0.20 29.93
N LYS A 72 26.01 -0.20 29.89
CA LYS A 72 26.79 -0.51 28.67
C LYS A 72 26.68 -1.97 28.22
N GLU A 73 26.60 -2.91 29.17
CA GLU A 73 26.50 -4.34 28.89
C GLU A 73 25.11 -4.67 28.38
N ILE A 74 24.07 -4.16 29.06
CA ILE A 74 22.68 -4.24 28.62
C ILE A 74 22.53 -3.66 27.22
N ARG A 75 23.10 -2.46 26.96
CA ARG A 75 23.04 -1.82 25.64
C ARG A 75 23.59 -2.73 24.54
N SER A 76 24.78 -3.28 24.75
CA SER A 76 25.44 -4.13 23.75
C SER A 76 24.63 -5.39 23.45
N SER A 77 24.10 -6.02 24.50
CA SER A 77 23.23 -7.21 24.38
C SER A 77 21.95 -6.89 23.61
N LEU A 78 21.22 -5.85 24.01
CA LEU A 78 19.97 -5.45 23.37
C LEU A 78 20.16 -5.07 21.89
N ILE A 79 21.24 -4.35 21.56
CA ILE A 79 21.54 -4.04 20.15
C ILE A 79 21.73 -5.31 19.34
N ASN A 80 22.47 -6.29 19.88
CA ASN A 80 22.69 -7.56 19.21
C ASN A 80 21.37 -8.29 18.98
N THR A 81 20.58 -8.47 20.03
CA THR A 81 19.27 -9.14 19.99
C THR A 81 18.31 -8.48 19.01
N LEU A 82 18.14 -7.15 19.11
CA LEU A 82 17.22 -6.40 18.24
C LEU A 82 17.66 -6.44 16.76
N ARG A 83 18.97 -6.54 16.47
CA ARG A 83 19.46 -6.67 15.09
C ARG A 83 19.19 -8.03 14.46
N HIS A 84 19.25 -9.09 15.25
CA HIS A 84 18.93 -10.45 14.79
C HIS A 84 17.42 -10.63 14.63
N LEU A 85 16.63 -10.01 15.50
CA LEU A 85 15.18 -10.17 15.51
C LEU A 85 14.45 -9.27 14.50
N LEU A 86 14.77 -7.97 14.47
CA LEU A 86 13.99 -6.97 13.75
C LEU A 86 14.70 -6.53 12.48
N SER A 87 14.03 -6.70 11.34
CA SER A 87 14.48 -6.12 10.08
C SER A 87 14.22 -4.60 10.04
N PRO A 88 14.99 -3.81 9.26
CA PRO A 88 14.67 -2.41 8.97
C PRO A 88 13.26 -2.18 8.40
N GLU A 89 12.67 -3.19 7.76
CA GLU A 89 11.32 -3.09 7.19
C GLU A 89 10.21 -3.50 8.19
N ASN A 90 10.57 -3.94 9.42
CA ASN A 90 9.60 -4.31 10.46
C ASN A 90 8.97 -3.06 11.09
N TYR A 91 7.92 -2.55 10.45
CA TYR A 91 7.15 -1.41 10.93
C TYR A 91 5.72 -1.49 10.40
N PRO A 92 4.68 -1.15 11.20
CA PRO A 92 4.70 -0.64 12.58
C PRO A 92 4.55 -1.72 13.66
N TYR A 93 5.17 -1.50 14.83
CA TYR A 93 5.06 -2.39 16.00
C TYR A 93 5.18 -1.65 17.33
N VAL A 94 4.61 -2.22 18.40
CA VAL A 94 4.80 -1.78 19.79
C VAL A 94 5.83 -2.64 20.49
N LEU A 95 6.72 -2.02 21.26
CA LEU A 95 7.64 -2.68 22.15
C LEU A 95 7.11 -2.63 23.59
N ILE A 96 7.02 -3.79 24.23
CA ILE A 96 6.66 -3.97 25.63
C ILE A 96 7.93 -4.39 26.37
N LEU A 97 8.40 -3.54 27.29
CA LEU A 97 9.52 -3.88 28.17
C LEU A 97 9.00 -4.86 29.22
N TRP A 98 9.32 -6.13 29.06
CA TRP A 98 8.89 -7.21 29.94
C TRP A 98 9.99 -7.46 30.97
N SER A 99 10.14 -6.59 31.98
CA SER A 99 11.23 -6.70 32.95
C SER A 99 10.79 -6.39 34.37
N ARG A 100 11.70 -6.55 35.35
CA ARG A 100 11.53 -6.02 36.73
C ARG A 100 12.29 -4.72 36.96
N GLN A 101 13.12 -4.32 35.99
CA GLN A 101 14.01 -3.16 36.03
C GLN A 101 13.72 -2.18 34.88
N GLU A 102 12.52 -2.23 34.30
CA GLU A 102 12.09 -1.38 33.19
C GLU A 102 12.22 0.11 33.52
N HIS A 103 11.89 0.54 34.73
CA HIS A 103 12.09 1.93 35.16
C HIS A 103 13.57 2.35 35.21
N GLU A 104 14.49 1.41 35.43
CA GLU A 104 15.93 1.68 35.51
C GLU A 104 16.56 1.77 34.12
N TYR A 105 16.12 0.97 33.15
CA TYR A 105 16.80 0.84 31.84
C TYR A 105 15.98 1.28 30.63
N LYS A 106 14.74 1.77 30.79
CA LYS A 106 13.94 2.31 29.68
C LYS A 106 14.68 3.36 28.87
N TYR A 107 15.42 4.27 29.53
CA TYR A 107 16.19 5.31 28.86
C TYR A 107 17.28 4.73 27.94
N VAL A 108 17.83 3.55 28.27
CA VAL A 108 18.83 2.87 27.45
C VAL A 108 18.18 2.38 26.15
N VAL A 109 17.00 1.79 26.24
CA VAL A 109 16.24 1.29 25.08
C VAL A 109 15.84 2.44 24.16
N GLU A 110 15.31 3.53 24.74
CA GLU A 110 14.95 4.74 23.99
C GLU A 110 16.17 5.33 23.26
N ASP A 111 17.33 5.36 23.92
CA ASP A 111 18.56 5.87 23.34
C ASP A 111 19.09 4.98 22.20
N ILE A 112 18.95 3.64 22.31
CA ILE A 112 19.30 2.69 21.25
C ILE A 112 18.49 2.96 19.98
N PHE A 113 17.17 3.10 20.08
CA PHE A 113 16.33 3.37 18.92
C PHE A 113 16.50 4.78 18.37
N LYS A 114 16.97 5.72 19.19
CA LYS A 114 17.26 7.08 18.73
C LYS A 114 18.57 7.18 17.94
N ASN A 115 19.61 6.45 18.36
CA ASN A 115 20.98 6.67 17.88
C ASN A 115 21.53 5.51 17.04
N GLU A 116 21.22 4.24 17.34
CA GLU A 116 21.79 3.09 16.64
C GLU A 116 20.80 2.35 15.74
N LEU A 117 19.53 2.25 16.14
CA LEU A 117 18.49 1.43 15.50
C LEU A 117 17.29 2.26 15.04
N LYS A 118 17.54 3.48 14.56
CA LYS A 118 16.51 4.42 14.11
C LYS A 118 15.64 3.90 12.97
N ASP A 119 16.21 3.05 12.12
CA ASP A 119 15.55 2.40 10.98
C ASP A 119 14.45 1.41 11.39
N ARG A 120 14.50 0.89 12.63
CA ARG A 120 13.57 -0.15 13.14
C ARG A 120 12.93 0.25 14.48
N ALA A 121 12.82 1.54 14.74
CA ALA A 121 12.23 2.05 15.97
C ALA A 121 10.73 1.67 16.07
N PRO A 122 10.26 1.25 17.25
CA PRO A 122 8.84 0.98 17.46
C PRO A 122 8.03 2.27 17.43
N ILE A 123 6.72 2.16 17.21
CA ILE A 123 5.81 3.31 17.31
C ILE A 123 5.63 3.78 18.76
N SER A 124 5.83 2.87 19.72
CA SER A 124 5.79 3.17 21.14
C SER A 124 6.56 2.13 21.96
N ILE A 125 7.10 2.56 23.10
CA ILE A 125 7.80 1.72 24.10
C ILE A 125 7.02 1.81 25.41
N MET A 126 6.44 0.68 25.80
CA MET A 126 5.54 0.57 26.94
C MET A 126 6.22 -0.20 28.08
N PRO A 127 6.44 0.40 29.26
CA PRO A 127 7.02 -0.31 30.38
C PRO A 127 5.99 -1.26 31.01
N TYR A 128 6.39 -2.52 31.24
CA TYR A 128 5.62 -3.49 32.00
C TYR A 128 6.48 -4.11 33.10
N VAL A 129 6.03 -3.98 34.35
CA VAL A 129 6.70 -4.64 35.47
C VAL A 129 6.18 -6.08 35.56
N LYS A 130 7.05 -7.08 35.33
CA LYS A 130 6.62 -8.51 35.36
C LYS A 130 5.91 -8.87 36.69
N SER A 131 6.34 -8.27 37.81
CA SER A 131 5.78 -8.52 39.14
C SER A 131 4.35 -8.03 39.36
N ASP A 132 3.88 -7.05 38.56
CA ASP A 132 2.51 -6.52 38.70
C ASP A 132 1.45 -7.53 38.25
N PHE A 133 1.89 -8.51 37.45
CA PHE A 133 1.05 -9.56 36.86
C PHE A 133 1.39 -10.95 37.39
N PHE A 134 2.66 -11.18 37.72
CA PHE A 134 3.15 -12.46 38.21
C PHE A 134 4.01 -12.26 39.47
N PRO A 135 3.39 -12.04 40.65
CA PRO A 135 4.14 -11.85 41.90
C PRO A 135 4.94 -13.09 42.30
N ASN A 136 4.42 -14.30 42.04
CA ASN A 136 5.08 -15.58 42.25
C ASN A 136 5.25 -16.34 40.93
N PHE A 137 6.45 -16.28 40.33
CA PHE A 137 6.76 -16.94 39.05
C PHE A 137 6.79 -18.48 39.13
N ALA A 138 6.68 -19.06 40.34
CA ALA A 138 6.91 -20.48 40.61
C ALA A 138 5.67 -21.23 41.14
N ASP A 139 4.58 -20.54 41.46
CA ASP A 139 3.35 -21.20 41.92
C ASP A 139 2.41 -21.41 40.72
N GLU A 140 1.75 -22.58 40.69
CA GLU A 140 0.70 -22.88 39.71
C GLU A 140 -0.26 -21.69 39.61
N ILE A 141 -0.57 -21.24 38.38
CA ILE A 141 -1.43 -20.08 38.17
C ILE A 141 -2.86 -20.42 38.61
N ASP A 142 -3.14 -20.25 39.90
CA ASP A 142 -4.42 -20.64 40.50
C ASP A 142 -5.51 -19.55 40.40
N ASN A 143 -5.28 -18.47 39.65
CA ASN A 143 -6.33 -17.46 39.45
C ASN A 143 -6.53 -17.10 37.99
N THR A 144 -7.73 -17.40 37.50
CA THR A 144 -8.32 -16.91 36.23
C THR A 144 -8.33 -15.37 36.14
N ILE A 145 -8.29 -14.68 37.28
CA ILE A 145 -8.34 -13.22 37.41
C ILE A 145 -7.06 -12.55 36.87
N ASP A 146 -5.88 -13.06 37.22
CA ASP A 146 -4.59 -12.47 36.78
C ASP A 146 -4.35 -12.65 35.28
N LYS A 147 -4.88 -13.75 34.72
CA LYS A 147 -4.80 -14.09 33.29
C LYS A 147 -5.60 -13.12 32.41
N GLN A 148 -6.80 -12.72 32.84
CA GLN A 148 -7.62 -11.75 32.10
C GLN A 148 -7.04 -10.34 32.19
N ARG A 149 -6.44 -9.99 33.33
CA ARG A 149 -5.84 -8.68 33.57
C ARG A 149 -4.75 -8.31 32.55
N ILE A 150 -3.87 -9.24 32.16
CA ILE A 150 -2.82 -8.96 31.17
C ILE A 150 -3.43 -8.58 29.82
N LEU A 151 -4.41 -9.33 29.35
CA LEU A 151 -5.07 -9.04 28.07
C LEU A 151 -5.82 -7.71 28.12
N ASP A 152 -6.48 -7.41 29.24
CA ASP A 152 -7.18 -6.14 29.41
C ASP A 152 -6.19 -4.96 29.43
N GLU A 153 -5.05 -5.08 30.09
CA GLU A 153 -4.00 -4.05 30.06
C GLU A 153 -3.38 -3.90 28.67
N LEU A 154 -3.12 -5.00 27.95
CA LEU A 154 -2.65 -4.94 26.56
C LEU A 154 -3.66 -4.21 25.67
N LYS A 155 -4.96 -4.49 25.83
CA LYS A 155 -6.02 -3.80 25.11
C LYS A 155 -6.05 -2.30 25.44
N LYS A 156 -5.89 -1.91 26.70
CA LYS A 156 -5.81 -0.49 27.11
C LYS A 156 -4.63 0.21 26.44
N ILE A 157 -3.47 -0.43 26.42
CA ILE A 157 -2.25 0.14 25.83
C ILE A 157 -2.37 0.29 24.33
N LEU A 158 -2.93 -0.71 23.65
CA LEU A 158 -3.21 -0.57 22.21
C LEU A 158 -4.24 0.55 21.96
N ALA A 159 -5.20 0.75 22.86
CA ALA A 159 -6.15 1.86 22.76
C ALA A 159 -5.51 3.25 22.97
N GLU A 160 -4.34 3.36 23.61
CA GLU A 160 -3.55 4.60 23.68
C GLU A 160 -2.94 4.99 22.32
N VAL A 161 -2.89 4.06 21.36
CA VAL A 161 -2.44 4.30 19.98
C VAL A 161 -3.57 3.95 18.99
N PRO A 162 -4.62 4.78 18.90
CA PRO A 162 -5.87 4.40 18.24
C PRO A 162 -5.71 3.96 16.78
N ALA A 163 -4.96 4.71 15.99
CA ALA A 163 -4.73 4.37 14.58
C ALA A 163 -4.07 2.99 14.42
N TYR A 164 -3.13 2.65 15.32
CA TYR A 164 -2.49 1.33 15.29
C TYR A 164 -3.46 0.23 15.73
N SER A 165 -4.28 0.47 16.76
CA SER A 165 -5.31 -0.48 17.18
C SER A 165 -6.30 -0.82 16.07
N TYR A 166 -6.69 0.16 15.25
CA TYR A 166 -7.58 -0.07 14.11
C TYR A 166 -6.89 -0.88 13.00
N LEU A 167 -5.59 -0.68 12.78
CA LEU A 167 -4.82 -1.50 11.84
C LEU A 167 -4.73 -2.96 12.30
N LEU A 168 -4.51 -3.22 13.60
CA LEU A 168 -4.50 -4.58 14.14
C LEU A 168 -5.87 -5.26 14.03
N GLN A 169 -6.95 -4.52 14.30
CA GLN A 169 -8.31 -5.02 14.08
C GLN A 169 -8.55 -5.36 12.60
N TRP A 170 -8.12 -4.49 11.68
CA TRP A 170 -8.19 -4.76 10.25
C TRP A 170 -7.39 -6.01 9.86
N GLU A 171 -6.17 -6.19 10.38
CA GLU A 171 -5.39 -7.42 10.17
C GLU A 171 -6.12 -8.67 10.70
N ASN A 172 -6.81 -8.57 11.84
CA ASN A 172 -7.64 -9.65 12.37
C ASN A 172 -8.86 -9.94 11.48
N HIS A 173 -9.51 -8.91 10.91
CA HIS A 173 -10.57 -9.10 9.93
C HIS A 173 -10.07 -9.80 8.68
N ILE A 174 -8.88 -9.47 8.18
CA ILE A 174 -8.27 -10.18 7.04
C ILE A 174 -8.15 -11.67 7.34
N HIS A 175 -7.63 -12.03 8.52
CA HIS A 175 -7.49 -13.44 8.91
C HIS A 175 -8.84 -14.15 8.97
N ASN A 176 -9.81 -13.55 9.67
CA ASN A 176 -11.15 -14.13 9.83
C ASN A 176 -11.90 -14.23 8.49
N SER A 177 -11.73 -13.25 7.60
CA SER A 177 -12.33 -13.26 6.27
C SER A 177 -11.71 -14.32 5.38
N ALA A 178 -10.39 -14.51 5.44
CA ALA A 178 -9.74 -15.59 4.69
C ALA A 178 -10.25 -16.98 5.12
N ASP A 179 -10.37 -17.23 6.43
CA ASP A 179 -10.98 -18.45 6.97
C ASP A 179 -12.44 -18.60 6.51
N ALA A 180 -13.23 -17.55 6.66
CA ALA A 180 -14.65 -17.57 6.30
C ALA A 180 -14.87 -17.84 4.81
N SER A 181 -14.10 -17.21 3.91
CA SER A 181 -14.22 -17.43 2.46
C SER A 181 -13.86 -18.88 2.08
N ILE A 182 -12.77 -19.43 2.65
CA ILE A 182 -12.39 -20.83 2.40
C ILE A 182 -13.48 -21.77 2.93
N ARG A 183 -13.94 -21.55 4.17
CA ARG A 183 -14.99 -22.37 4.77
C ARG A 183 -16.26 -22.32 3.92
N GLU A 184 -16.74 -21.14 3.53
CA GLU A 184 -17.97 -21.00 2.74
C GLU A 184 -17.91 -21.76 1.41
N ILE A 185 -16.81 -21.61 0.67
CA ILE A 185 -16.63 -22.26 -0.64
C ILE A 185 -16.54 -23.79 -0.48
N PHE A 186 -15.70 -24.26 0.45
CA PHE A 186 -15.34 -25.68 0.55
C PHE A 186 -16.17 -26.46 1.58
N HIS A 187 -17.09 -25.83 2.32
CA HIS A 187 -17.97 -26.52 3.28
C HIS A 187 -18.78 -27.63 2.62
N SER A 188 -19.25 -27.41 1.38
CA SER A 188 -19.99 -28.41 0.61
C SER A 188 -19.16 -29.65 0.25
N CYS A 189 -17.83 -29.54 0.21
CA CYS A 189 -16.93 -30.66 -0.10
C CYS A 189 -16.79 -31.66 1.07
N GLN A 190 -17.16 -31.28 2.30
CA GLN A 190 -17.00 -32.13 3.49
C GLN A 190 -17.98 -33.31 3.52
N ALA A 191 -19.09 -33.23 2.79
CA ALA A 191 -20.17 -34.21 2.86
C ALA A 191 -19.98 -35.43 1.94
N GLN A 192 -18.84 -35.57 1.24
CA GLN A 192 -18.63 -36.63 0.24
C GLN A 192 -17.26 -37.32 0.38
N ASP A 193 -17.21 -38.61 0.05
CA ASP A 193 -16.01 -39.49 0.08
C ASP A 193 -14.90 -39.14 -0.95
N ASN A 194 -14.84 -37.89 -1.45
CA ASN A 194 -13.92 -37.49 -2.51
C ASN A 194 -13.53 -35.99 -2.45
N TRP A 195 -13.01 -35.53 -1.31
CA TRP A 195 -12.63 -34.13 -1.09
C TRP A 195 -11.69 -33.58 -2.19
N SER A 196 -10.68 -34.35 -2.59
CA SER A 196 -9.67 -33.90 -3.57
C SER A 196 -10.27 -33.60 -4.93
N ASP A 197 -11.18 -34.46 -5.43
CA ASP A 197 -11.81 -34.25 -6.73
C ASP A 197 -12.75 -33.04 -6.72
N ASN A 198 -13.52 -32.89 -5.64
CA ASN A 198 -14.41 -31.73 -5.45
C ASN A 198 -13.61 -30.42 -5.36
N ALA A 199 -12.50 -30.41 -4.61
CA ALA A 199 -11.64 -29.23 -4.51
C ALA A 199 -10.99 -28.88 -5.85
N ASN A 200 -10.50 -29.89 -6.59
CA ASN A 200 -9.95 -29.71 -7.94
C ASN A 200 -11.01 -29.13 -8.88
N TYR A 201 -12.24 -29.64 -8.87
CA TYR A 201 -13.33 -29.15 -9.70
C TYR A 201 -13.64 -27.67 -9.42
N ILE A 202 -13.70 -27.27 -8.15
CA ILE A 202 -13.95 -25.87 -7.76
C ILE A 202 -12.82 -24.97 -8.28
N LEU A 203 -11.57 -25.31 -8.01
CA LEU A 203 -10.42 -24.50 -8.42
C LEU A 203 -10.30 -24.41 -9.95
N GLU A 204 -10.55 -25.49 -10.67
CA GLU A 204 -10.58 -25.47 -12.14
C GLU A 204 -11.75 -24.65 -12.70
N SER A 205 -12.91 -24.69 -12.04
CA SER A 205 -14.05 -23.86 -12.41
C SER A 205 -13.77 -22.37 -12.20
N PHE A 206 -13.05 -22.01 -11.14
CA PHE A 206 -12.58 -20.63 -10.90
C PHE A 206 -11.60 -20.18 -11.97
N ALA A 207 -10.59 -20.99 -12.28
CA ALA A 207 -9.64 -20.69 -13.35
C ALA A 207 -10.34 -20.50 -14.70
N HIS A 208 -11.29 -21.39 -15.03
CA HIS A 208 -12.07 -21.31 -16.25
C HIS A 208 -12.91 -20.03 -16.32
N SER A 209 -13.55 -19.66 -15.21
CA SER A 209 -14.37 -18.44 -15.13
C SER A 209 -13.52 -17.18 -15.23
N TYR A 210 -12.35 -17.16 -14.60
CA TYR A 210 -11.47 -15.99 -14.57
C TYR A 210 -10.76 -15.76 -15.92
N LEU A 211 -10.31 -16.82 -16.58
CA LEU A 211 -9.59 -16.72 -17.88
C LEU A 211 -10.53 -16.71 -19.09
N GLU A 212 -11.78 -17.14 -18.92
CA GLU A 212 -12.78 -17.27 -19.99
C GLU A 212 -12.19 -17.98 -21.23
N GLN A 213 -12.08 -17.25 -22.35
CA GLN A 213 -11.64 -17.79 -23.63
C GLN A 213 -10.13 -18.13 -23.64
N HIS A 214 -9.33 -17.50 -22.78
CA HIS A 214 -7.89 -17.74 -22.67
C HIS A 214 -7.54 -19.00 -21.89
N TYR A 215 -8.51 -19.64 -21.22
CA TYR A 215 -8.25 -20.81 -20.38
C TYR A 215 -7.56 -21.97 -21.13
N LYS A 216 -7.95 -22.23 -22.40
CA LYS A 216 -7.41 -23.34 -23.19
C LYS A 216 -5.93 -23.15 -23.55
N GLU A 217 -5.52 -21.90 -23.75
CA GLU A 217 -4.16 -21.53 -24.16
C GLU A 217 -3.24 -21.29 -22.96
N ALA A 218 -3.83 -20.99 -21.79
CA ALA A 218 -3.12 -20.77 -20.55
C ALA A 218 -2.37 -22.01 -20.05
N SER A 219 -1.15 -21.79 -19.58
CA SER A 219 -0.31 -22.76 -18.86
C SER A 219 -0.93 -23.18 -17.52
N LEU A 220 -0.45 -24.29 -16.95
CA LEU A 220 -0.92 -24.76 -15.64
C LEU A 220 -0.66 -23.73 -14.53
N GLU A 221 0.46 -23.02 -14.59
CA GLU A 221 0.79 -21.96 -13.63
C GLU A 221 -0.18 -20.77 -13.75
N GLU A 222 -0.53 -20.36 -14.97
CA GLU A 222 -1.50 -19.29 -15.20
C GLU A 222 -2.90 -19.68 -14.74
N ARG A 223 -3.33 -20.93 -14.94
CA ARG A 223 -4.62 -21.43 -14.44
C ARG A 223 -4.64 -21.45 -12.91
N ALA A 224 -3.57 -21.92 -12.27
CA ALA A 224 -3.46 -21.90 -10.81
C ALA A 224 -3.46 -20.47 -10.27
N LYS A 225 -2.76 -19.53 -10.91
CA LYS A 225 -2.82 -18.11 -10.55
C LYS A 225 -4.22 -17.55 -10.73
N ALA A 226 -4.91 -17.88 -11.83
CA ALA A 226 -6.26 -17.41 -12.11
C ALA A 226 -7.28 -17.91 -11.07
N SER A 227 -7.20 -19.16 -10.63
CA SER A 227 -8.09 -19.68 -9.58
C SER A 227 -7.87 -18.97 -8.24
N LEU A 228 -6.60 -18.71 -7.87
CA LEU A 228 -6.29 -17.94 -6.66
C LEU A 228 -6.68 -16.46 -6.78
N LEU A 229 -6.60 -15.86 -7.97
CA LEU A 229 -7.06 -14.50 -8.20
C LEU A 229 -8.58 -14.39 -8.07
N PHE A 230 -9.34 -15.39 -8.53
CA PHE A 230 -10.79 -15.45 -8.33
C PHE A 230 -11.17 -15.49 -6.85
N LEU A 231 -10.39 -16.19 -6.01
CA LEU A 231 -10.60 -16.20 -4.55
C LEU A 231 -10.50 -14.80 -3.94
N ASN A 232 -9.73 -13.88 -4.53
CA ASN A 232 -9.69 -12.50 -4.04
C ASN A 232 -11.04 -11.82 -4.17
N ASP A 233 -11.80 -12.07 -5.23
CA ASP A 233 -13.11 -11.44 -5.45
C ASP A 233 -14.11 -11.90 -4.38
N VAL A 234 -14.12 -13.19 -4.04
CA VAL A 234 -14.93 -13.73 -2.93
C VAL A 234 -14.44 -13.18 -1.59
N PHE A 235 -13.13 -13.17 -1.38
CA PHE A 235 -12.51 -12.65 -0.17
C PHE A 235 -12.84 -11.17 0.06
N TYR A 236 -12.87 -10.34 -0.98
CA TYR A 236 -13.18 -8.92 -0.84
C TYR A 236 -14.59 -8.69 -0.31
N ASP A 237 -15.58 -9.45 -0.80
CA ASP A 237 -16.95 -9.38 -0.29
C ASP A 237 -17.02 -9.85 1.17
N THR A 238 -16.38 -10.97 1.50
CA THR A 238 -16.32 -11.47 2.89
C THR A 238 -15.58 -10.49 3.81
N LEU A 239 -14.53 -9.83 3.34
CA LEU A 239 -13.79 -8.81 4.09
C LEU A 239 -14.64 -7.58 4.34
N GLU A 240 -15.29 -7.06 3.31
CA GLU A 240 -16.19 -5.91 3.44
C GLU A 240 -17.34 -6.22 4.41
N ALA A 241 -18.00 -7.37 4.26
CA ALA A 241 -19.05 -7.81 5.15
C ALA A 241 -18.57 -7.95 6.60
N ASN A 242 -17.40 -8.55 6.84
CA ASN A 242 -16.85 -8.69 8.19
C ASN A 242 -16.51 -7.33 8.81
N VAL A 243 -15.89 -6.42 8.07
CA VAL A 243 -15.55 -5.08 8.58
C VAL A 243 -16.82 -4.28 8.87
N VAL A 244 -17.82 -4.28 7.98
CA VAL A 244 -19.05 -3.50 8.15
C VAL A 244 -19.92 -4.04 9.30
N ASN A 245 -19.97 -5.36 9.48
CA ASN A 245 -20.77 -5.99 10.53
C ASN A 245 -20.04 -6.10 11.88
N SER A 246 -18.74 -5.79 11.91
CA SER A 246 -17.92 -5.75 13.13
C SER A 246 -18.26 -4.57 14.04
N THR A 247 -17.87 -4.65 15.30
CA THR A 247 -17.97 -3.52 16.24
C THR A 247 -16.57 -3.14 16.71
N ILE A 248 -16.10 -1.96 16.30
CA ILE A 248 -14.84 -1.42 16.79
C ILE A 248 -15.04 -0.95 18.24
N GLU A 249 -14.33 -1.57 19.18
CA GLU A 249 -14.32 -1.18 20.59
C GLU A 249 -13.41 0.05 20.81
N ASN A 250 -13.76 0.89 21.80
CA ASN A 250 -12.97 2.05 22.22
C ASN A 250 -12.66 3.04 21.08
N VAL A 251 -13.62 3.28 20.19
CA VAL A 251 -13.47 4.28 19.12
C VAL A 251 -13.18 5.65 19.72
N THR A 252 -12.05 6.20 19.31
CA THR A 252 -11.61 7.56 19.65
C THR A 252 -11.40 8.37 18.37
N GLU A 253 -11.55 9.69 18.49
CA GLU A 253 -11.29 10.61 17.39
C GLU A 253 -9.80 10.63 17.03
N LEU A 254 -9.49 10.39 15.76
CA LEU A 254 -8.12 10.46 15.26
C LEU A 254 -7.68 11.91 15.10
N GLN A 255 -6.90 12.41 16.06
CA GLN A 255 -6.38 13.78 16.05
C GLN A 255 -5.29 13.95 14.99
N ILE A 256 -5.49 14.93 14.08
CA ILE A 256 -4.52 15.25 13.02
C ILE A 256 -3.76 16.52 13.40
N ILE A 257 -2.51 16.37 13.81
CA ILE A 257 -1.60 17.51 14.02
C ILE A 257 -0.97 17.90 12.67
N ASN A 258 -0.97 19.20 12.34
CA ASN A 258 -0.32 19.82 11.16
C ASN A 258 -0.61 19.09 9.82
N PRO A 259 -1.86 19.15 9.31
CA PRO A 259 -2.26 18.45 8.08
C PRO A 259 -1.46 18.88 6.84
N GLU A 260 -1.08 20.15 6.75
CA GLU A 260 -0.32 20.73 5.63
C GLU A 260 1.02 20.00 5.39
N ASN A 261 1.66 19.49 6.46
CA ASN A 261 2.96 18.81 6.39
C ASN A 261 2.85 17.34 5.91
N LYS A 262 1.66 16.87 5.53
CA LYS A 262 1.39 15.48 5.16
C LYS A 262 1.08 15.29 3.66
N SER A 263 1.32 16.30 2.82
CA SER A 263 1.15 16.22 1.36
C SER A 263 1.83 14.99 0.74
N ASP A 264 3.06 14.69 1.18
CA ASP A 264 3.86 13.57 0.69
C ASP A 264 3.23 12.21 1.02
N VAL A 265 2.47 12.11 2.10
CA VAL A 265 1.76 10.88 2.48
C VAL A 265 0.61 10.64 1.50
N ARG A 266 -0.15 11.69 1.17
CA ARG A 266 -1.28 11.62 0.23
C ARG A 266 -0.81 11.12 -1.14
N THR A 267 0.31 11.61 -1.64
CA THR A 267 0.81 11.28 -2.99
C THR A 267 1.33 9.85 -3.07
N LYS A 268 1.95 9.34 -2.00
CA LYS A 268 2.33 7.93 -1.86
C LYS A 268 1.12 7.01 -1.82
N ILE A 269 0.07 7.37 -1.06
CA ILE A 269 -1.18 6.61 -1.02
C ILE A 269 -1.86 6.62 -2.38
N ASN A 270 -1.94 7.78 -3.03
CA ASN A 270 -2.50 7.91 -4.38
C ASN A 270 -1.82 6.98 -5.37
N TYR A 271 -0.48 6.82 -5.33
CA TYR A 271 0.18 5.84 -6.19
C TYR A 271 -0.40 4.44 -6.00
N SER A 272 -0.53 3.98 -4.75
CA SER A 272 -1.10 2.65 -4.44
C SER A 272 -2.57 2.50 -4.85
N LEU A 273 -3.34 3.59 -4.79
CA LEU A 273 -4.77 3.62 -5.16
C LEU A 273 -5.01 3.73 -6.67
N LEU A 274 -4.14 4.41 -7.40
CA LEU A 274 -4.32 4.72 -8.82
C LEU A 274 -3.59 3.71 -9.71
N MET A 275 -2.49 3.15 -9.21
CA MET A 275 -1.55 2.35 -10.00
C MET A 275 -1.31 0.96 -9.41
N SER A 276 -0.84 0.08 -10.27
CA SER A 276 -0.42 -1.28 -9.96
C SER A 276 0.98 -1.51 -10.52
N LYS A 277 1.87 -2.05 -9.69
CA LYS A 277 3.27 -2.41 -10.05
C LYS A 277 3.40 -3.79 -10.69
N VAL A 278 2.29 -4.42 -11.08
CA VAL A 278 2.30 -5.76 -11.68
C VAL A 278 3.02 -5.69 -13.03
N ASN A 279 3.85 -6.70 -13.33
CA ASN A 279 4.41 -6.89 -14.67
C ASN A 279 3.25 -6.98 -15.65
N THR A 280 3.09 -5.94 -16.46
CA THR A 280 1.93 -5.70 -17.30
C THR A 280 2.37 -5.86 -18.75
N SER A 281 1.67 -6.70 -19.52
CA SER A 281 1.91 -6.77 -20.97
C SER A 281 1.56 -5.43 -21.61
N ILE A 282 2.27 -5.05 -22.67
CA ILE A 282 2.13 -3.71 -23.26
C ILE A 282 0.70 -3.43 -23.74
N ASN A 283 0.01 -4.45 -24.23
CA ASN A 283 -1.36 -4.42 -24.74
C ASN A 283 -2.44 -4.54 -23.65
N GLN A 284 -2.06 -4.73 -22.39
CA GLN A 284 -3.03 -4.90 -21.31
C GLN A 284 -3.79 -3.58 -21.05
N PRO A 285 -5.12 -3.63 -20.88
CA PRO A 285 -5.91 -2.48 -20.46
C PRO A 285 -5.34 -1.78 -19.22
N GLY A 286 -5.22 -0.45 -19.30
CA GLY A 286 -4.66 0.39 -18.25
C GLY A 286 -3.14 0.51 -18.28
N CYS A 287 -2.44 -0.23 -19.15
CA CYS A 287 -0.99 -0.09 -19.30
C CYS A 287 -0.64 1.35 -19.71
N VAL A 288 0.26 1.97 -18.95
CA VAL A 288 0.89 3.25 -19.28
C VAL A 288 2.30 2.95 -19.73
N PHE A 289 2.66 3.43 -20.92
CA PHE A 289 3.95 3.15 -21.52
C PHE A 289 4.59 4.43 -22.07
N THR A 290 5.92 4.38 -22.24
CA THR A 290 6.71 5.41 -22.90
C THR A 290 7.58 4.78 -23.99
N SER A 291 8.30 5.59 -24.74
CA SER A 291 9.29 5.13 -25.72
C SER A 291 10.49 6.06 -25.75
N THR A 292 11.64 5.53 -26.12
CA THR A 292 12.82 6.34 -26.47
C THR A 292 12.88 6.61 -27.97
N ASP A 293 12.03 5.96 -28.77
CA ASP A 293 12.00 6.12 -30.21
C ASP A 293 11.16 7.35 -30.59
N SER A 294 11.83 8.33 -31.21
CA SER A 294 11.21 9.55 -31.74
C SER A 294 10.09 9.30 -32.75
N ASN A 295 10.00 8.09 -33.30
CA ASN A 295 8.95 7.72 -34.25
C ASN A 295 7.67 7.20 -33.59
N VAL A 296 7.66 6.93 -32.29
CA VAL A 296 6.45 6.48 -31.59
C VAL A 296 5.53 7.68 -31.34
N GLU A 297 4.22 7.47 -31.51
CA GLU A 297 3.24 8.56 -31.53
C GLU A 297 3.24 9.38 -30.23
N CYS A 298 3.37 8.73 -29.06
CA CYS A 298 3.44 9.44 -27.78
C CYS A 298 4.59 10.46 -27.73
N ILE A 299 5.74 10.14 -28.34
CA ILE A 299 6.90 11.03 -28.42
C ILE A 299 6.67 12.10 -29.47
N LYS A 300 6.23 11.72 -30.68
CA LYS A 300 5.97 12.62 -31.80
C LYS A 300 5.02 13.76 -31.44
N CYS A 301 3.90 13.42 -30.81
CA CYS A 301 2.84 14.40 -30.53
C CYS A 301 3.03 15.16 -29.21
N SER A 302 3.93 14.71 -28.32
CA SER A 302 4.08 15.23 -26.94
C SER A 302 4.14 16.76 -26.82
N ASN A 303 4.93 17.42 -27.66
CA ASN A 303 5.09 18.87 -27.64
C ASN A 303 3.81 19.61 -28.03
N THR A 304 3.13 19.14 -29.07
CA THR A 304 1.87 19.72 -29.55
C THR A 304 0.75 19.43 -28.57
N LEU A 305 0.69 18.21 -28.05
CA LEU A 305 -0.25 17.78 -27.01
C LEU A 305 -0.13 18.66 -25.77
N LEU A 306 1.10 18.88 -25.26
CA LEU A 306 1.32 19.76 -24.12
C LEU A 306 0.80 21.17 -24.41
N ASN A 307 1.07 21.71 -25.60
CA ASN A 307 0.60 23.05 -25.97
C ASN A 307 -0.92 23.15 -25.98
N ASP A 308 -1.61 22.12 -26.47
CA ASP A 308 -3.08 22.05 -26.48
C ASP A 308 -3.67 21.89 -25.08
N CYS A 309 -2.87 21.45 -24.11
CA CYS A 309 -3.27 21.28 -22.72
C CYS A 309 -3.05 22.51 -21.85
N LEU A 310 -2.22 23.48 -22.28
CA LEU A 310 -1.89 24.64 -21.46
C LEU A 310 -3.00 25.70 -21.46
N LYS A 311 -3.37 26.15 -20.28
CA LYS A 311 -4.17 27.37 -20.12
C LYS A 311 -3.32 28.58 -20.50
N THR A 312 -3.95 29.58 -21.11
CA THR A 312 -3.25 30.78 -21.61
C THR A 312 -3.84 32.09 -21.11
N GLU A 313 -4.95 32.02 -20.37
CA GLU A 313 -5.68 33.17 -19.82
C GLU A 313 -4.79 33.98 -18.88
N ASP A 314 -4.06 33.31 -18.00
CA ASP A 314 -3.18 33.94 -17.02
C ASP A 314 -2.03 34.73 -17.68
N ILE A 315 -1.41 34.17 -18.73
CA ILE A 315 -0.40 34.89 -19.52
C ILE A 315 -1.03 36.08 -20.23
N ARG A 316 -2.25 35.94 -20.78
CA ARG A 316 -2.93 37.06 -21.44
C ARG A 316 -3.22 38.19 -20.47
N ASP A 317 -3.61 37.88 -19.24
CA ASP A 317 -3.90 38.89 -18.22
C ASP A 317 -2.63 39.59 -17.75
N GLN A 318 -1.53 38.86 -17.52
CA GLN A 318 -0.20 39.45 -17.24
C GLN A 318 0.27 40.41 -18.35
N VAL A 319 0.09 40.01 -19.62
CA VAL A 319 0.46 40.86 -20.76
C VAL A 319 -0.41 42.13 -20.80
N LYS A 320 -1.71 42.04 -20.49
CA LYS A 320 -2.61 43.20 -20.45
C LYS A 320 -2.25 44.18 -19.34
N GLU A 321 -1.92 43.68 -18.14
CA GLU A 321 -1.52 44.53 -17.01
C GLU A 321 -0.22 45.29 -17.31
N GLN A 322 0.75 44.62 -17.93
CA GLN A 322 2.06 45.21 -18.19
C GLN A 322 2.08 46.17 -19.40
N PHE A 323 1.17 46.00 -20.36
CA PHE A 323 1.16 46.75 -21.63
C PHE A 323 -0.14 47.54 -21.85
N GLN A 324 -0.67 48.19 -20.80
CA GLN A 324 -1.92 48.98 -20.87
C GLN A 324 -1.95 50.02 -22.00
N ASP A 325 -0.80 50.58 -22.43
CA ASP A 325 -0.72 51.67 -23.44
C ASP A 325 0.40 51.51 -24.50
N ILE A 326 0.78 50.27 -24.88
CA ILE A 326 1.97 50.02 -25.74
C ILE A 326 1.66 49.18 -27.00
N SER A 327 2.55 49.29 -28.01
CA SER A 327 2.55 48.61 -29.31
C SER A 327 2.15 47.13 -29.27
N LYS A 328 1.15 46.75 -30.09
CA LYS A 328 0.68 45.36 -30.29
C LYS A 328 1.80 44.36 -30.61
N LYS A 329 2.93 44.82 -31.17
CA LYS A 329 4.07 43.96 -31.54
C LYS A 329 4.86 43.51 -30.31
N GLU A 330 5.11 44.41 -29.36
CA GLU A 330 5.88 44.13 -28.14
C GLU A 330 5.11 43.22 -27.19
N ALA A 331 3.80 43.47 -27.03
CA ALA A 331 2.90 42.59 -26.27
C ALA A 331 2.86 41.16 -26.84
N LYS A 332 2.83 41.01 -28.18
CA LYS A 332 2.86 39.70 -28.84
C LYS A 332 4.19 38.97 -28.64
N GLN A 333 5.30 39.70 -28.71
CA GLN A 333 6.63 39.14 -28.46
C GLN A 333 6.76 38.66 -27.01
N TYR A 334 6.36 39.48 -26.05
CA TYR A 334 6.41 39.14 -24.62
C TYR A 334 5.51 37.94 -24.27
N TYR A 335 4.28 37.90 -24.80
CA TYR A 335 3.41 36.73 -24.70
C TYR A 335 4.11 35.44 -25.19
N GLY A 336 4.81 35.53 -26.33
CA GLY A 336 5.57 34.41 -26.90
C GLY A 336 6.69 33.94 -25.98
N THR A 337 7.44 34.89 -25.38
CA THR A 337 8.52 34.60 -24.44
C THR A 337 8.01 33.89 -23.20
N LEU A 338 6.98 34.43 -22.51
CA LEU A 338 6.42 33.81 -21.30
C LEU A 338 5.91 32.39 -21.56
N LEU A 339 5.23 32.19 -22.69
CA LEU A 339 4.73 30.87 -23.07
C LEU A 339 5.89 29.90 -23.36
N GLN A 340 6.97 30.37 -23.99
CA GLN A 340 8.16 29.56 -24.26
C GLN A 340 8.94 29.21 -23.00
N GLU A 341 9.07 30.14 -22.05
CA GLU A 341 9.69 29.88 -20.74
C GLU A 341 8.92 28.80 -19.96
N ARG A 342 7.58 28.94 -19.88
CA ARG A 342 6.71 27.93 -19.26
C ARG A 342 6.88 26.56 -19.91
N ARG A 343 6.87 26.50 -21.24
CA ARG A 343 7.05 25.24 -22.00
C ARG A 343 8.40 24.61 -21.70
N SER A 344 9.48 25.38 -21.72
CA SER A 344 10.81 24.89 -21.45
C SER A 344 10.92 24.33 -20.03
N ALA A 345 10.34 25.01 -19.04
CA ALA A 345 10.34 24.57 -17.65
C ALA A 345 9.55 23.26 -17.44
N ILE A 346 8.42 23.07 -18.13
CA ILE A 346 7.66 21.80 -18.05
C ILE A 346 8.42 20.68 -18.75
N LYS A 347 9.05 20.96 -19.90
CA LYS A 347 9.75 19.96 -20.70
C LYS A 347 10.95 19.32 -20.01
N THR A 348 11.59 20.00 -19.05
CA THR A 348 12.74 19.43 -18.33
C THR A 348 12.36 18.21 -17.50
N THR A 349 11.10 18.10 -17.08
CA THR A 349 10.62 16.98 -16.27
C THR A 349 9.54 16.17 -16.97
N MET A 350 9.07 16.60 -18.14
CA MET A 350 8.04 15.91 -18.92
C MET A 350 8.50 14.52 -19.39
N LEU A 351 7.65 13.52 -19.14
CA LEU A 351 7.77 12.19 -19.70
C LEU A 351 6.56 11.91 -20.61
N PRO A 352 6.73 11.84 -21.94
CA PRO A 352 5.65 11.46 -22.84
C PRO A 352 5.18 10.03 -22.61
N CYS A 353 3.88 9.79 -22.75
CA CYS A 353 3.31 8.46 -22.52
C CYS A 353 2.08 8.17 -23.37
N GLY A 354 1.80 6.89 -23.58
CA GLY A 354 0.53 6.38 -24.09
C GLY A 354 -0.19 5.58 -23.01
N VAL A 355 -1.52 5.61 -23.00
CA VAL A 355 -2.36 4.82 -22.10
C VAL A 355 -3.27 3.91 -22.91
N VAL A 356 -3.19 2.60 -22.65
CA VAL A 356 -4.06 1.60 -23.27
C VAL A 356 -5.44 1.66 -22.64
N VAL A 357 -6.43 2.10 -23.41
CA VAL A 357 -7.82 2.26 -23.00
C VAL A 357 -8.76 1.23 -23.64
N THR A 358 -8.21 0.17 -24.24
CA THR A 358 -8.98 -0.98 -24.73
C THR A 358 -9.87 -1.53 -23.60
N PRO A 359 -11.17 -1.78 -23.84
CA PRO A 359 -12.04 -2.37 -22.82
C PRO A 359 -11.52 -3.71 -22.30
N ALA A 360 -11.62 -3.95 -21.00
CA ALA A 360 -11.14 -5.19 -20.38
C ALA A 360 -11.79 -6.44 -20.97
N CYS A 361 -13.10 -6.40 -21.26
CA CYS A 361 -13.82 -7.50 -21.89
C CYS A 361 -13.34 -7.78 -23.33
N ASP A 362 -12.97 -6.74 -24.09
CA ASP A 362 -12.48 -6.91 -25.47
C ASP A 362 -11.11 -7.61 -25.47
N TYR A 363 -10.26 -7.28 -24.50
CA TYR A 363 -8.97 -7.93 -24.26
C TYR A 363 -9.14 -9.38 -23.75
N ALA A 364 -9.99 -9.58 -22.74
CA ALA A 364 -10.26 -10.90 -22.15
C ALA A 364 -10.92 -11.88 -23.14
N GLN A 365 -11.64 -11.38 -24.14
CA GLN A 365 -12.28 -12.22 -25.17
C GLN A 365 -11.42 -12.35 -26.45
N ASN A 366 -10.18 -11.84 -26.45
CA ASN A 366 -9.30 -11.80 -27.61
C ASN A 366 -9.99 -11.22 -28.88
N LYS A 367 -10.89 -10.24 -28.69
CA LYS A 367 -11.67 -9.61 -29.76
C LYS A 367 -11.00 -8.35 -30.29
N ALA A 368 -10.09 -7.77 -29.52
CA ALA A 368 -9.37 -6.57 -29.90
C ALA A 368 -8.40 -6.86 -31.06
N LYS A 369 -8.73 -6.37 -32.26
CA LYS A 369 -7.81 -6.40 -33.41
C LYS A 369 -6.77 -5.28 -33.39
N TYR A 370 -7.07 -4.21 -32.69
CA TYR A 370 -6.21 -3.05 -32.49
C TYR A 370 -6.38 -2.56 -31.06
N ASP A 371 -5.29 -2.10 -30.47
CA ASP A 371 -5.26 -1.47 -29.17
C ASP A 371 -5.69 -0.01 -29.28
N ARG A 372 -6.57 0.40 -28.38
CA ARG A 372 -7.03 1.78 -28.26
C ARG A 372 -6.10 2.52 -27.33
N VAL A 373 -5.45 3.58 -27.80
CA VAL A 373 -4.45 4.32 -27.03
C VAL A 373 -4.79 5.81 -26.99
N VAL A 374 -4.76 6.40 -25.79
CA VAL A 374 -4.82 7.86 -25.60
C VAL A 374 -3.42 8.36 -25.29
N GLN A 375 -2.94 9.36 -26.02
CA GLN A 375 -1.64 9.97 -25.77
C GLN A 375 -1.71 10.98 -24.64
N GLY A 376 -0.57 11.17 -23.98
CA GLY A 376 -0.45 12.10 -22.87
C GLY A 376 1.00 12.38 -22.46
N VAL A 377 1.11 13.07 -21.33
CA VAL A 377 2.39 13.41 -20.70
C VAL A 377 2.27 13.24 -19.19
N ILE A 378 3.35 12.80 -18.57
CA ILE A 378 3.55 12.84 -17.12
C ILE A 378 4.44 14.05 -16.83
N ILE A 379 3.98 14.93 -15.94
CA ILE A 379 4.68 16.17 -15.56
C ILE A 379 4.62 16.34 -14.04
N ASP A 380 5.40 17.27 -13.51
CA ASP A 380 5.40 17.55 -12.07
C ASP A 380 4.10 18.21 -11.62
N SER A 381 3.66 17.85 -10.42
CA SER A 381 2.39 18.30 -9.85
C SER A 381 2.28 19.82 -9.75
N HIS A 382 3.38 20.55 -9.47
CA HIS A 382 3.33 22.01 -9.36
C HIS A 382 3.00 22.71 -10.69
N TYR A 383 3.15 22.02 -11.82
CA TYR A 383 2.71 22.50 -13.13
C TYR A 383 1.23 22.25 -13.43
N GLU A 384 0.53 21.51 -12.58
CA GLU A 384 -0.91 21.23 -12.71
C GLU A 384 -1.73 22.53 -12.84
N GLN A 385 -1.31 23.58 -12.14
CA GLN A 385 -1.96 24.88 -12.19
C GLN A 385 -1.98 25.48 -13.61
N PHE A 386 -1.08 25.08 -14.51
CA PHE A 386 -0.99 25.60 -15.88
C PHE A 386 -1.80 24.78 -16.90
N ILE A 387 -2.45 23.69 -16.48
CA ILE A 387 -3.25 22.84 -17.36
C ILE A 387 -4.71 23.33 -17.42
N ASP A 388 -5.30 23.34 -18.61
CA ASP A 388 -6.71 23.70 -18.82
C ASP A 388 -7.65 22.56 -18.41
N LYS A 389 -7.93 22.47 -17.10
CA LYS A 389 -8.85 21.47 -16.54
C LYS A 389 -10.32 21.70 -16.92
N LYS A 390 -10.68 22.84 -17.55
CA LYS A 390 -12.06 23.13 -17.97
C LYS A 390 -12.38 22.46 -19.30
N SER A 391 -11.36 22.25 -20.13
CA SER A 391 -11.52 21.52 -21.39
C SER A 391 -11.91 20.08 -21.11
N GLU A 392 -13.10 19.70 -21.54
CA GLU A 392 -13.54 18.30 -21.45
C GLU A 392 -12.73 17.35 -22.36
N ALA A 393 -11.81 17.86 -23.20
CA ALA A 393 -10.88 17.03 -23.97
C ALA A 393 -9.65 16.59 -23.14
N ILE A 394 -9.45 17.17 -21.96
CA ILE A 394 -8.26 16.95 -21.14
C ILE A 394 -8.66 16.17 -19.89
N TYR A 395 -7.85 15.17 -19.56
CA TYR A 395 -7.91 14.49 -18.27
C TYR A 395 -6.62 14.75 -17.50
N VAL A 396 -6.77 15.03 -16.21
CA VAL A 396 -5.68 15.19 -15.27
C VAL A 396 -5.92 14.23 -14.11
N SER A 397 -4.98 13.34 -13.84
CA SER A 397 -5.05 12.44 -12.69
C SER A 397 -4.86 13.21 -11.38
N PRO A 398 -5.29 12.66 -10.24
CA PRO A 398 -4.75 13.11 -8.95
C PRO A 398 -3.22 12.96 -8.94
N SER A 399 -2.55 13.76 -8.11
CA SER A 399 -1.09 13.69 -7.99
C SER A 399 -0.65 12.38 -7.34
N PHE A 400 0.45 11.81 -7.83
CA PHE A 400 1.01 10.55 -7.35
C PHE A 400 2.53 10.65 -7.25
N ASN A 401 3.14 9.84 -6.39
CA ASN A 401 4.59 9.77 -6.25
C ASN A 401 5.15 8.58 -7.02
N ASP A 402 5.99 8.82 -8.02
CA ASP A 402 6.62 7.77 -8.86
C ASP A 402 7.91 7.18 -8.26
N GLY A 403 8.26 7.57 -7.03
CA GLY A 403 9.50 7.20 -6.33
C GLY A 403 10.55 8.31 -6.33
N SER A 404 10.44 9.29 -7.23
CA SER A 404 11.40 10.41 -7.35
C SER A 404 10.77 11.75 -6.99
N GLN A 405 9.57 12.03 -7.49
CA GLN A 405 8.90 13.31 -7.30
C GLN A 405 7.37 13.18 -7.40
N GLU A 406 6.66 14.23 -6.99
CA GLU A 406 5.21 14.30 -7.14
C GLU A 406 4.85 14.66 -8.59
N ARG A 407 4.07 13.79 -9.23
CA ARG A 407 3.71 13.84 -10.65
C ARG A 407 2.20 13.86 -10.83
N ILE A 408 1.78 14.27 -12.03
CA ILE A 408 0.42 14.09 -12.55
C ILE A 408 0.48 13.49 -13.95
N LEU A 409 -0.56 12.73 -14.31
CA LEU A 409 -0.78 12.24 -15.66
C LEU A 409 -1.78 13.17 -16.36
N VAL A 410 -1.38 13.73 -17.51
CA VAL A 410 -2.22 14.57 -18.35
C VAL A 410 -2.48 13.86 -19.67
N LEU A 411 -3.73 13.53 -19.93
CA LEU A 411 -4.16 12.92 -21.20
C LEU A 411 -4.95 13.93 -22.03
N ASN A 412 -4.83 13.84 -23.34
CA ASN A 412 -5.63 14.63 -24.26
C ASN A 412 -6.38 13.72 -25.23
N TYR A 413 -7.71 13.68 -25.10
CA TYR A 413 -8.58 12.80 -25.87
C TYR A 413 -8.63 13.13 -27.36
N ARG A 414 -8.13 14.31 -27.78
CA ARG A 414 -7.93 14.62 -29.20
C ARG A 414 -6.82 13.78 -29.83
N TYR A 415 -5.91 13.25 -29.02
CA TYR A 415 -4.80 12.39 -29.42
C TYR A 415 -5.15 10.93 -29.11
N PHE A 416 -6.32 10.50 -29.55
CA PHE A 416 -6.79 9.13 -29.45
C PHE A 416 -6.49 8.38 -30.75
N ILE A 417 -5.83 7.23 -30.66
CA ILE A 417 -5.42 6.41 -31.81
C ILE A 417 -5.74 4.93 -31.59
N THR A 418 -5.69 4.17 -32.67
CA THR A 418 -5.71 2.72 -32.64
C THR A 418 -4.44 2.17 -33.29
N GLN A 419 -3.71 1.29 -32.60
CA GLN A 419 -2.47 0.69 -33.12
C GLN A 419 -2.30 -0.76 -32.67
N LEU A 420 -1.29 -1.48 -33.19
CA LEU A 420 -0.96 -2.85 -32.78
C LEU A 420 0.28 -2.82 -31.89
N LEU A 421 0.10 -2.88 -30.58
CA LEU A 421 1.20 -2.69 -29.62
C LEU A 421 2.19 -3.85 -29.62
N ASP A 422 1.70 -5.08 -29.80
CA ASP A 422 2.54 -6.30 -29.78
C ASP A 422 3.58 -6.36 -30.91
N LYS A 423 3.48 -5.47 -31.90
CA LYS A 423 4.44 -5.33 -33.02
C LYS A 423 5.44 -4.20 -32.82
N GLU A 424 5.30 -3.39 -31.79
CA GLU A 424 6.18 -2.26 -31.50
C GLU A 424 7.25 -2.67 -30.47
N SER A 425 8.46 -2.95 -30.94
CA SER A 425 9.58 -3.40 -30.09
C SER A 425 10.13 -2.32 -29.14
N ASN A 426 9.74 -1.05 -29.33
CA ASN A 426 10.37 0.11 -28.69
C ASN A 426 9.52 0.72 -27.58
N LEU A 427 8.52 -0.01 -27.08
CA LEU A 427 7.65 0.46 -26.01
C LEU A 427 8.10 -0.09 -24.66
N ASN A 428 8.17 0.81 -23.68
CA ASN A 428 8.55 0.49 -22.31
C ASN A 428 7.33 0.68 -21.39
N PRO A 429 6.75 -0.40 -20.82
CA PRO A 429 5.68 -0.27 -19.84
C PRO A 429 6.21 0.36 -18.55
N LEU A 430 5.47 1.32 -18.00
CA LEU A 430 5.83 2.04 -16.77
C LEU A 430 5.08 1.47 -15.56
N PHE A 431 3.75 1.43 -15.66
CA PHE A 431 2.84 0.92 -14.63
C PHE A 431 1.46 0.68 -15.25
N ARG A 432 0.55 0.04 -14.50
CA ARG A 432 -0.85 -0.14 -14.93
C ARG A 432 -1.77 0.70 -14.08
N LEU A 433 -2.67 1.45 -14.72
CA LEU A 433 -3.79 2.11 -14.05
C LEU A 433 -4.76 1.07 -13.51
N ARG A 434 -5.24 1.28 -12.28
CA ARG A 434 -6.30 0.44 -11.72
C ARG A 434 -7.63 0.66 -12.45
N ASN A 435 -8.49 -0.36 -12.42
CA ASN A 435 -9.75 -0.37 -13.14
C ASN A 435 -10.64 0.84 -12.86
N SER A 436 -10.72 1.30 -11.61
CA SER A 436 -11.51 2.49 -11.24
C SER A 436 -11.14 3.73 -12.05
N ILE A 437 -9.84 4.01 -12.17
CA ILE A 437 -9.32 5.15 -12.94
C ILE A 437 -9.42 4.91 -14.43
N LEU A 438 -9.11 3.70 -14.89
CA LEU A 438 -9.24 3.35 -16.30
C LEU A 438 -10.69 3.52 -16.79
N SER A 439 -11.67 3.08 -16.01
CA SER A 439 -13.10 3.24 -16.32
C SER A 439 -13.52 4.71 -16.36
N GLU A 440 -12.99 5.56 -15.48
CA GLU A 440 -13.23 7.01 -15.55
C GLU A 440 -12.67 7.63 -16.84
N ILE A 441 -11.43 7.27 -17.21
CA ILE A 441 -10.78 7.72 -18.45
C ILE A 441 -11.58 7.28 -19.67
N GLN A 442 -12.01 6.01 -19.71
CA GLN A 442 -12.84 5.45 -20.79
C GLN A 442 -14.19 6.16 -20.90
N SER A 443 -14.85 6.45 -19.77
CA SER A 443 -16.13 7.16 -19.73
C SER A 443 -15.99 8.60 -20.24
N LYS A 444 -14.95 9.33 -19.83
CA LYS A 444 -14.65 10.68 -20.33
C LYS A 444 -14.29 10.68 -21.82
N LEU A 445 -13.50 9.71 -22.28
CA LEU A 445 -13.19 9.53 -23.70
C LEU A 445 -14.47 9.29 -24.52
N ALA A 446 -15.36 8.40 -24.07
CA ALA A 446 -16.61 8.13 -24.76
C ALA A 446 -17.49 9.39 -24.87
N ARG A 447 -17.58 10.19 -23.81
CA ARG A 447 -18.27 11.50 -23.84
C ARG A 447 -17.63 12.46 -24.82
N HIS A 448 -16.29 12.52 -24.90
CA HIS A 448 -15.58 13.37 -25.85
C HIS A 448 -15.87 12.98 -27.30
N ILE A 449 -15.82 11.69 -27.61
CA ILE A 449 -16.09 11.16 -28.95
C ILE A 449 -17.54 11.40 -29.38
N ASN A 450 -18.49 11.28 -28.45
CA ASN A 450 -19.92 11.40 -28.73
C ASN A 450 -20.45 12.85 -28.73
N ARG A 451 -19.60 13.87 -28.60
CA ARG A 451 -20.06 15.27 -28.59
C ARG A 451 -20.76 15.62 -29.89
N GLN A 452 -22.03 15.98 -29.81
CA GLN A 452 -22.76 16.55 -30.93
C GLN A 452 -22.42 18.03 -31.04
N GLY A 453 -21.74 18.41 -32.12
CA GLY A 453 -21.58 19.81 -32.49
C GLY A 453 -22.91 20.37 -32.96
N ILE A 454 -23.68 21.00 -32.08
CA ILE A 454 -24.86 21.76 -32.49
C ILE A 454 -24.36 23.09 -33.07
N MET A 455 -24.44 23.24 -34.38
CA MET A 455 -24.27 24.54 -35.01
C MET A 455 -25.57 25.32 -34.86
N ASN A 456 -25.57 26.34 -33.99
CA ASN A 456 -26.61 27.35 -33.92
C ASN A 456 -26.11 28.65 -34.58
N LEU A 457 -27.04 29.40 -35.18
CA LEU A 457 -26.78 30.69 -35.81
C LEU A 457 -26.84 31.83 -34.80
#